data_AF-A0A397U9C1-F1
#
_entry.id   AF-A0A397U9C1-F1
#
_cell.length_a   1.000
_cell.length_b   1.000
_cell.length_c   1.000
_cell.angle_alpha   90.00
_cell.angle_beta   90.00
_cell.angle_gamma   90.00
#
_symmetry.space_group_name_H-M   'P 1'
#
loop_
_entity.id
_entity.type
_entity.pdbx_description
1 polymer ?
#
loop_
_entity_poly.entity_id
_entity_poly.type
_entity_poly.pdbx_seq_one_letter_code
_entity_poly.pdbx_strand_id
1 'polypeptide(L)'
;MISCIRSLKKRDLIQVYEGERVRTKDNYLLSKFELTSIPPAPRDVPQIEATFDIGIHSILKISVVNKTTGRSNRIPIIFDNSRLSKEEIERMVVDAKKYRTEDEKVAQRIQARNF
;
A
#
# COMPACT_ATOMS: atom_id res chain seq x y z
N MET A 1 7.53 -2.32 5.44
CA MET A 1 6.29 -1.59 5.71
C MET A 1 5.23 -2.03 4.69
N ILE A 2 3.97 -2.18 5.09
CA ILE A 2 2.87 -2.46 4.16
C ILE A 2 2.22 -1.13 3.76
N SER A 3 2.09 -0.88 2.46
CA SER A 3 1.51 0.36 1.92
C SER A 3 0.41 0.06 0.91
N CYS A 4 -0.57 0.96 0.83
CA CYS A 4 -1.68 0.86 -0.11
C CYS A 4 -1.71 2.11 -0.98
N ILE A 5 -1.77 1.92 -2.31
CA ILE A 5 -1.87 3.01 -3.29
C ILE A 5 -3.15 2.87 -4.10
N ARG A 6 -3.90 3.98 -4.18
CA ARG A 6 -5.07 4.15 -5.03
C ARG A 6 -4.65 4.74 -6.39
N SER A 7 -5.10 4.14 -7.49
CA SER A 7 -5.00 4.70 -8.83
C SER A 7 -6.21 5.58 -9.15
N LEU A 8 -5.97 6.78 -9.71
CA LEU A 8 -6.99 7.80 -10.01
C LEU A 8 -7.70 7.64 -11.38
N LYS A 9 -7.42 6.59 -12.15
CA LYS A 9 -8.06 6.39 -13.47
C LYS A 9 -9.39 5.67 -13.28
N LYS A 10 -10.54 6.22 -13.74
CA LYS A 10 -11.95 5.69 -13.91
C LYS A 10 -12.46 4.42 -13.15
N ARG A 11 -11.62 3.48 -12.76
CA ARG A 11 -11.82 2.39 -11.81
C ARG A 11 -10.82 2.56 -10.66
N ASP A 12 -11.30 2.64 -9.43
CA ASP A 12 -10.42 2.79 -8.27
C ASP A 12 -9.69 1.50 -7.98
N LEU A 13 -8.52 1.40 -8.60
CA LEU A 13 -7.62 0.28 -8.41
C LEU A 13 -6.81 0.52 -7.15
N ILE A 14 -6.92 -0.42 -6.23
CA ILE A 14 -6.11 -0.46 -5.03
C ILE A 14 -5.05 -1.52 -5.18
N GLN A 15 -3.80 -1.11 -4.95
CA GLN A 15 -2.65 -1.99 -4.96
C GLN A 15 -1.97 -1.96 -3.59
N VAL A 16 -1.68 -3.14 -3.07
CA VAL A 16 -1.02 -3.32 -1.77
C VAL A 16 0.40 -3.77 -2.04
N TYR A 17 1.35 -3.07 -1.43
CA TYR A 17 2.77 -3.36 -1.55
C TYR A 17 3.39 -3.63 -0.18
N GLU A 18 4.43 -4.45 -0.18
CA GLU A 18 5.31 -4.73 0.95
C GLU A 18 6.73 -4.27 0.61
N GLY A 19 7.30 -3.42 1.46
CA GLY A 19 8.70 -3.02 1.37
C GLY A 19 9.01 -1.78 2.21
N GLU A 20 10.27 -1.37 2.19
CA GLU A 20 10.79 -0.26 3.01
C GLU A 20 11.11 0.99 2.18
N ARG A 21 10.83 0.97 0.87
CA ARG A 21 11.16 2.07 -0.05
C ARG A 21 9.97 3.00 -0.27
N VAL A 22 10.24 4.25 -0.64
CA VAL A 22 9.20 5.27 -0.85
C VAL A 22 8.38 5.05 -2.12
N ARG A 23 8.98 4.50 -3.18
CA ARG A 23 8.31 4.30 -4.47
C ARG A 23 7.81 2.87 -4.60
N THR A 24 6.59 2.69 -5.08
CA THR A 24 5.99 1.34 -5.25
C THR A 24 6.71 0.46 -6.26
N LYS A 25 7.39 1.03 -7.25
CA LYS A 25 8.20 0.27 -8.21
C LYS A 25 9.40 -0.45 -7.57
N ASP A 26 9.82 0.02 -6.39
CA ASP A 26 10.96 -0.49 -5.64
C ASP A 26 10.50 -1.37 -4.45
N ASN A 27 9.20 -1.72 -4.39
CA ASN A 27 8.57 -2.57 -3.38
C ASN A 27 7.87 -3.78 -4.03
N TYR A 28 7.55 -4.81 -3.24
CA TYR A 28 6.87 -6.01 -3.74
C TYR A 28 5.35 -5.83 -3.76
N LEU A 29 4.72 -6.12 -4.90
CA LEU A 29 3.26 -6.16 -4.98
C LEU A 29 2.73 -7.41 -4.24
N LEU A 30 1.84 -7.19 -3.28
CA LEU A 30 1.15 -8.26 -2.54
C LEU A 30 -0.16 -8.64 -3.19
N SER A 31 -0.99 -7.64 -3.48
CA SER A 31 -2.32 -7.84 -4.02
C SER A 31 -2.82 -6.60 -4.74
N LYS A 32 -3.81 -6.79 -5.60
CA LYS A 32 -4.44 -5.76 -6.40
C LYS A 32 -5.94 -6.06 -6.48
N PHE A 33 -6.76 -5.05 -6.24
CA PHE A 33 -8.22 -5.20 -6.31
C PHE A 33 -8.88 -3.91 -6.79
N GLU A 34 -10.09 -4.06 -7.31
CA GLU A 34 -10.90 -2.96 -7.80
C GLU A 34 -12.01 -2.65 -6.79
N LEU A 35 -12.14 -1.37 -6.42
CA LEU A 35 -13.37 -0.86 -5.83
C LEU A 35 -14.22 -0.23 -6.92
N THR A 36 -15.45 -0.73 -7.04
CA THR A 36 -16.44 -0.20 -7.96
C THR A 36 -17.29 0.87 -7.27
N SER A 37 -17.81 1.81 -8.06
CA SER A 37 -18.79 2.81 -7.62
C SER A 37 -18.33 3.79 -6.53
N ILE A 38 -17.10 4.30 -6.60
CA ILE A 38 -16.70 5.42 -5.74
C ILE A 38 -17.19 6.72 -6.40
N PRO A 39 -18.03 7.53 -5.72
CA PRO A 39 -18.42 8.82 -6.24
C PRO A 39 -17.20 9.74 -6.38
N PRO A 40 -17.14 10.62 -7.41
CA PRO A 40 -16.11 11.63 -7.51
C PRO A 40 -16.12 12.52 -6.26
N ALA A 41 -14.94 12.78 -5.70
CA ALA A 41 -14.79 13.65 -4.54
C ALA A 41 -13.63 14.64 -4.75
N PRO A 42 -13.63 15.78 -4.04
CA PRO A 42 -12.50 16.69 -4.02
C PRO A 42 -11.21 15.98 -3.60
N ARG A 43 -10.07 16.49 -4.08
CA ARG A 43 -8.75 15.85 -3.92
C ARG A 43 -8.31 15.71 -2.44
N ASP A 44 -8.92 16.46 -1.53
CA ASP A 44 -8.52 16.53 -0.12
C ASP A 44 -9.44 15.78 0.85
N VAL A 45 -10.51 15.14 0.34
CA VAL A 45 -11.45 14.39 1.19
C VAL A 45 -11.14 12.89 1.08
N PRO A 46 -10.56 12.25 2.11
CA PRO A 46 -10.26 10.82 2.08
C PRO A 46 -11.54 10.00 1.97
N GLN A 47 -11.78 9.44 0.77
CA GLN A 47 -12.96 8.63 0.47
C GLN A 47 -12.80 7.16 0.88
N ILE A 48 -11.57 6.71 1.09
CA ILE A 48 -11.24 5.31 1.30
C ILE A 48 -10.40 5.19 2.58
N GLU A 49 -10.79 4.28 3.45
CA GLU A 49 -10.02 3.84 4.60
C GLU A 49 -9.51 2.44 4.35
N ALA A 50 -8.21 2.22 4.57
CA ALA A 50 -7.61 0.89 4.53
C ALA A 50 -7.14 0.52 5.93
N THR A 51 -7.59 -0.62 6.43
CA THR A 51 -7.20 -1.20 7.71
C THR A 51 -6.41 -2.47 7.45
N PHE A 52 -5.28 -2.60 8.14
CA PHE A 52 -4.39 -3.76 8.07
C PHE A 52 -4.41 -4.44 9.42
N ASP A 53 -4.88 -5.69 9.45
CA ASP A 53 -4.96 -6.51 10.65
C ASP A 53 -4.02 -7.70 10.48
N ILE A 54 -3.00 -7.76 11.33
CA ILE A 54 -1.99 -8.83 11.33
C ILE A 54 -2.38 -9.82 12.42
N GLY A 55 -2.90 -10.96 11.99
CA GLY A 55 -3.31 -12.03 12.89
C GLY A 55 -2.22 -13.06 13.17
N ILE A 56 -2.58 -14.05 13.99
CA ILE A 56 -1.76 -15.24 14.27
C ILE A 56 -1.58 -16.05 12.98
N HIS A 57 -0.42 -16.69 12.81
CA HIS A 57 -0.02 -17.44 11.59
C HIS A 57 0.21 -16.59 10.34
N SER A 58 0.68 -15.35 10.50
CA SER A 58 1.06 -14.49 9.36
C SER A 58 -0.09 -14.26 8.36
N ILE A 59 -1.34 -14.24 8.83
CA ILE A 59 -2.48 -13.87 8.00
C ILE A 59 -2.69 -12.36 8.13
N LEU A 60 -2.48 -11.65 7.03
CA LEU A 60 -2.79 -10.23 6.91
C LEU A 60 -4.18 -10.07 6.31
N LYS A 61 -5.09 -9.53 7.11
CA LYS A 61 -6.41 -9.14 6.63
C LYS A 61 -6.37 -7.68 6.26
N ILE A 62 -6.68 -7.41 5.00
CA ILE A 62 -6.81 -6.05 4.50
C ILE A 62 -8.29 -5.76 4.35
N SER A 63 -8.77 -4.75 5.06
CA SER A 63 -10.14 -4.26 4.94
C SER A 63 -10.10 -2.88 4.33
N VAL A 64 -10.79 -2.68 3.23
CA VAL A 64 -10.96 -1.37 2.62
C VAL A 64 -12.40 -0.95 2.70
N VAL A 65 -12.66 0.23 3.24
CA VAL A 65 -13.98 0.81 3.41
C VAL A 65 -14.05 2.13 2.66
N ASN A 66 -15.07 2.29 1.81
CA ASN A 66 -15.41 3.58 1.24
C ASN A 66 -16.24 4.37 2.27
N LYS A 67 -15.71 5.49 2.76
CA LYS A 67 -16.33 6.32 3.82
C LYS A 67 -17.67 6.92 3.40
N THR A 68 -17.87 7.17 2.11
CA THR A 68 -19.06 7.85 1.59
C THR A 68 -20.21 6.88 1.34
N THR A 69 -19.89 5.66 0.89
CA THR A 69 -20.93 4.66 0.56
C THR A 69 -21.08 3.58 1.64
N GLY A 70 -20.16 3.50 2.60
CA GLY A 70 -20.11 2.44 3.62
C GLY A 70 -19.72 1.06 3.06
N ARG A 71 -19.50 0.93 1.75
CA ARG A 71 -19.12 -0.34 1.12
C ARG A 71 -17.74 -0.75 1.57
N SER A 72 -17.60 -2.02 1.95
CA SER A 72 -16.31 -2.58 2.36
C SER A 72 -15.96 -3.82 1.54
N ASN A 73 -14.68 -3.95 1.21
CA ASN A 73 -14.08 -5.16 0.65
C ASN A 73 -13.02 -5.66 1.63
N ARG A 74 -13.06 -6.96 1.94
CA ARG A 74 -12.09 -7.61 2.81
C ARG A 74 -11.35 -8.68 2.04
N ILE A 75 -10.03 -8.68 2.14
CA ILE A 75 -9.16 -9.62 1.44
C ILE A 75 -8.20 -10.22 2.46
N PRO A 76 -8.32 -11.53 2.75
CA PRO A 76 -7.29 -12.23 3.49
C PRO A 76 -6.09 -12.47 2.57
N ILE A 77 -4.91 -12.06 3.02
CA ILE A 77 -3.61 -12.39 2.43
C ILE A 77 -2.93 -13.34 3.41
N ILE A 78 -2.62 -14.54 2.96
CA ILE A 78 -1.85 -15.51 3.72
C ILE A 78 -0.39 -15.29 3.35
N PHE A 79 0.43 -14.87 4.31
CA PHE A 79 1.88 -14.84 4.10
C PHE A 79 2.44 -16.23 4.40
N ASP A 80 2.97 -16.88 3.37
CA ASP A 80 3.85 -18.01 3.57
C ASP A 80 5.24 -17.47 3.93
N ASN A 81 5.78 -17.90 5.08
CA ASN A 81 7.11 -17.52 5.55
C ASN A 81 8.23 -17.97 4.57
N SER A 82 7.90 -18.75 3.53
CA SER A 82 8.80 -19.14 2.45
C SER A 82 9.00 -18.08 1.36
N ARG A 83 8.17 -17.04 1.29
CA ARG A 83 8.18 -16.08 0.16
C ARG A 83 9.40 -15.16 0.13
N LEU A 84 9.99 -14.87 1.30
CA LEU A 84 11.19 -14.04 1.41
C LEU A 84 12.22 -14.78 2.26
N SER A 85 13.37 -15.05 1.66
CA SER A 85 14.54 -15.55 2.37
C SER A 85 15.06 -14.50 3.35
N LYS A 86 15.80 -14.95 4.38
CA LYS A 86 16.37 -14.05 5.37
C LYS A 86 17.34 -13.06 4.72
N GLU A 87 18.06 -13.51 3.70
CA GLU A 87 18.98 -12.73 2.89
C GLU A 87 18.24 -11.65 2.09
N GLU A 88 17.04 -11.93 1.56
CA GLU A 88 16.21 -10.93 0.88
C GLU A 88 15.74 -9.84 1.84
N ILE A 89 15.30 -10.21 3.04
CA ILE A 89 14.88 -9.26 4.07
C ILE A 89 16.05 -8.34 4.44
N GLU A 90 17.23 -8.90 4.69
CA GLU A 90 18.42 -8.12 5.02
C GLU A 90 18.84 -7.19 3.87
N ARG A 91 18.81 -7.67 2.62
CA ARG A 91 19.06 -6.82 1.45
C ARG A 91 18.08 -5.66 1.36
N MET A 92 16.79 -5.90 1.60
CA MET A 92 15.77 -4.83 1.58
C MET A 92 16.07 -3.75 2.64
N VAL A 93 16.49 -4.15 3.84
CA VAL A 93 16.85 -3.20 4.92
C VAL A 93 18.11 -2.41 4.56
N VAL A 94 19.12 -3.06 3.98
CA VAL A 94 20.36 -2.40 3.54
C VAL A 94 20.08 -1.41 2.41
N ASP A 95 19.30 -1.81 1.42
CA ASP A 95 18.92 -0.93 0.31
C ASP A 95 18.09 0.26 0.80
N ALA A 96 17.11 0.04 1.68
CA ALA A 96 16.33 1.14 2.26
C ALA A 96 17.23 2.16 2.99
N LYS A 97 18.22 1.70 3.75
CA LYS A 97 19.21 2.59 4.40
C LYS A 97 20.07 3.34 3.37
N LYS A 98 20.55 2.64 2.34
CA LYS A 98 21.39 3.21 1.28
C LYS A 98 20.67 4.31 0.50
N TYR A 99 19.40 4.09 0.19
CA TYR A 99 18.61 5.00 -0.64
C TYR A 99 17.78 6.03 0.14
N ARG A 100 17.88 6.05 1.47
CA ARG A 100 17.12 6.94 2.36
C ARG A 100 17.12 8.40 1.90
N THR A 101 18.28 8.94 1.54
CA THR A 101 18.40 10.36 1.12
C THR A 101 17.66 10.64 -0.19
N GLU A 102 17.69 9.70 -1.14
CA GLU A 102 16.95 9.84 -2.40
C GLU A 102 15.44 9.69 -2.16
N ASP A 103 15.06 8.71 -1.34
CA ASP A 103 13.69 8.44 -0.94
C ASP A 103 13.08 9.65 -0.21
N GLU A 104 13.84 10.34 0.65
CA GLU A 104 13.44 11.60 1.31
C GLU A 104 13.20 12.73 0.30
N LYS A 105 14.10 12.93 -0.67
CA LYS A 105 13.91 13.94 -1.74
C LYS A 105 12.66 13.67 -2.57
N VAL A 106 12.37 12.39 -2.82
CA VAL A 106 11.18 11.98 -3.56
C VAL A 106 9.93 12.21 -2.73
N ALA A 107 9.95 11.83 -1.45
CA ALA A 107 8.84 12.06 -0.53
C ALA A 107 8.49 13.56 -0.44
N GLN A 108 9.50 14.43 -0.35
CA GLN A 108 9.31 15.89 -0.37
C GLN A 108 8.68 16.38 -1.68
N ARG A 109 9.13 15.87 -2.84
CA ARG A 109 8.51 16.21 -4.14
C ARG A 109 7.07 15.73 -4.25
N ILE A 110 6.75 14.55 -3.69
CA ILE A 110 5.39 14.00 -3.71
C ILE A 110 4.49 14.82 -2.78
N GLN A 111 4.95 15.14 -1.56
CA GLN A 111 4.21 15.98 -0.62
C GLN A 111 3.91 17.35 -1.23
N ALA A 112 4.89 17.99 -1.89
CA ALA A 112 4.69 19.27 -2.55
C ALA A 112 3.69 19.23 -3.73
N ARG A 113 3.43 18.05 -4.29
CA ARG A 113 2.52 17.85 -5.44
C ARG A 113 1.10 17.40 -5.03
N ASN A 114 0.94 16.99 -3.77
CA ASN A 114 -0.34 16.62 -3.17
C ASN A 114 -0.97 17.76 -2.32
N PHE A 115 -0.41 18.97 -2.40
CA PHE A 115 -1.06 20.23 -2.02
C PHE A 115 -1.64 20.92 -3.26
#